data_AF-A0A3C0WF27-F1
#
_entry.id   AF-A0A3C0WF27-F1
#
_cell.length_a   1.000
_cell.length_b   1.000
_cell.length_c   1.000
_cell.angle_alpha   90.00
_cell.angle_beta   90.00
_cell.angle_gamma   90.00
#
_symmetry.space_group_name_H-M   'P 1'
#
loop_
_entity.id
_entity.type
_entity.pdbx_description
1 polymer ?
#
loop_
_entity_poly.entity_id
_entity_poly.type
_entity_poly.pdbx_seq_one_letter_code
_entity_poly.pdbx_strand_id
1 'polypeptide(L)' 'VLISEQNEPKDRAIAAYRMVFGRVPTEQEVAQSTLFTQDAVASLTDGGMNDVQADHAAWTSFIRGMISSNEFIYID' A
#
# COMPACT_ATOMS: atom_id res chain seq x y z
N VAL A 1 -11.72 6.27 8.70
CA VAL A 1 -10.52 6.22 9.57
C VAL A 1 -9.33 6.65 8.72
N LEU A 2 -8.80 7.84 8.99
CA LEU A 2 -7.68 8.45 8.25
C LEU A 2 -6.39 7.70 8.61
N ILE A 3 -5.76 7.05 7.64
CA ILE A 3 -4.49 6.31 7.79
C ILE A 3 -3.31 7.30 7.72
N SER A 4 -3.35 8.39 8.49
CA SER A 4 -2.37 9.49 8.35
C SER A 4 -1.39 9.67 9.51
N GLU A 5 -1.51 8.96 10.65
CA GLU A 5 -0.68 9.32 11.83
C GLU A 5 -0.15 8.16 12.70
N GLN A 6 -0.02 6.93 12.18
CA GLN A 6 0.69 5.86 12.92
C GLN A 6 1.72 5.19 11.99
N ASN A 7 2.96 5.68 12.10
CA ASN A 7 3.99 5.73 11.04
C ASN A 7 5.01 4.57 11.08
N GLU A 8 4.57 3.33 10.92
CA GLU A 8 5.45 2.30 10.38
C GLU A 8 4.85 1.69 9.10
N PRO A 9 5.64 1.52 8.01
CA PRO A 9 5.16 0.90 6.78
C PRO A 9 4.46 -0.44 7.00
N LYS A 10 4.90 -1.18 8.03
CA LYS A 10 4.29 -2.44 8.47
C LYS A 10 2.83 -2.29 8.90
N ASP A 11 2.50 -1.27 9.70
CA ASP A 11 1.14 -1.07 10.20
C ASP A 11 0.19 -0.69 9.06
N ARG A 12 0.68 0.11 8.11
CA ARG A 12 -0.07 0.49 6.91
C ARG A 12 -0.32 -0.72 5.99
N ALA A 13 0.67 -1.61 5.84
CA ALA A 13 0.49 -2.87 5.12
C ALA A 13 -0.55 -3.77 5.81
N ILE A 14 -0.50 -3.92 7.14
CA ILE A 14 -1.50 -4.69 7.90
C ILE A 14 -2.91 -4.11 7.70
N ALA A 15 -3.06 -2.80 7.77
CA ALA A 15 -4.33 -2.13 7.55
C ALA A 15 -4.87 -2.36 6.13
N ALA A 16 -4.01 -2.23 5.10
CA ALA A 16 -4.38 -2.47 3.71
C ALA A 16 -4.86 -3.91 3.47
N TYR A 17 -4.14 -4.91 3.97
CA TYR A 17 -4.51 -6.32 3.81
C TYR A 17 -5.81 -6.69 4.53
N ARG A 18 -6.02 -6.15 5.74
CA ARG A 18 -7.30 -6.33 6.44
C ARG A 18 -8.46 -5.73 5.68
N MET A 19 -8.27 -4.57 5.06
CA MET A 19 -9.32 -3.86 4.32
C MET A 19 -9.65 -4.54 2.99
N VAL A 20 -8.64 -4.94 2.22
CA VAL A 20 -8.82 -5.47 0.85
C VAL A 20 -9.10 -6.97 0.85
N PHE A 21 -8.43 -7.74 1.71
CA PHE A 21 -8.47 -9.22 1.69
C PHE A 21 -9.12 -9.83 2.95
N GLY A 22 -9.48 -9.03 3.96
CA GLY A 22 -10.09 -9.54 5.20
C GLY A 22 -9.15 -10.36 6.09
N ARG A 23 -7.83 -10.31 5.86
CA ARG A 23 -6.83 -11.08 6.62
C ARG A 23 -5.60 -10.25 6.99
N VAL A 24 -4.80 -10.78 7.92
CA VAL A 24 -3.48 -10.23 8.23
C VAL A 24 -2.47 -10.70 7.15
N PRO A 25 -1.54 -9.84 6.69
CA PRO A 25 -0.50 -10.25 5.78
C PRO A 25 0.53 -11.15 6.46
N THR A 26 1.20 -12.00 5.68
CA THR A 26 2.40 -12.71 6.11
C THR A 26 3.60 -11.75 6.21
N GLU A 27 4.70 -12.17 6.85
CA GLU A 27 5.92 -11.36 6.93
C GLU A 27 6.51 -11.04 5.55
N GLN A 28 6.46 -12.00 4.63
CA GLN A 28 6.91 -11.80 3.25
C GLN A 28 6.05 -10.75 2.53
N GLU A 29 4.74 -10.78 2.72
CA GLU A 29 3.82 -9.80 2.13
C GLU A 29 4.03 -8.40 2.70
N VAL A 30 4.31 -8.28 4.00
CA VAL A 30 4.70 -7.01 4.62
C VAL A 30 6.00 -6.48 4.00
N ALA A 31 7.01 -7.34 3.84
CA ALA A 31 8.27 -6.95 3.23
C ALA A 31 8.09 -6.49 1.79
N GLN A 32 7.31 -7.21 0.98
CA GLN A 32 7.01 -6.84 -0.40
C GLN A 32 6.21 -5.53 -0.51
N SER A 33 5.21 -5.34 0.35
CA SER A 33 4.43 -4.09 0.42
C SER A 33 5.32 -2.89 0.77
N THR A 34 6.23 -3.10 1.72
CA THR A 34 7.19 -2.07 2.16
C THR A 34 8.15 -1.71 1.03
N LEU A 35 8.75 -2.71 0.36
CA LEU A 35 9.64 -2.49 -0.77
C LEU A 35 8.93 -1.75 -1.91
N PHE A 36 7.74 -2.22 -2.31
CA PHE A 36 6.97 -1.58 -3.38
C PHE A 36 6.67 -0.10 -3.06
N THR A 37 6.21 0.19 -1.84
CA THR A 37 5.84 1.56 -1.47
C THR A 37 7.07 2.46 -1.36
N GLN A 38 8.21 1.95 -0.88
CA GLN A 38 9.48 2.69 -0.85
C GLN A 38 10.00 3.00 -2.27
N ASP A 39 9.99 2.01 -3.16
CA ASP A 39 10.42 2.16 -4.56
C ASP A 39 9.52 3.16 -5.30
N ALA A 40 8.21 3.09 -5.06
CA ALA A 40 7.25 4.03 -5.62
C ALA A 40 7.45 5.46 -5.10
N VAL A 41 7.69 5.63 -3.79
CA VAL A 41 8.02 6.95 -3.22
C VAL A 41 9.27 7.52 -3.87
N ALA A 42 10.36 6.74 -3.91
CA ALA A 42 11.62 7.18 -4.50
C ALA A 42 11.44 7.62 -5.97
N SER A 43 10.71 6.83 -6.76
CA SER A 43 10.42 7.13 -8.17
C SER A 43 9.58 8.40 -8.34
N LEU A 44 8.57 8.60 -7.48
CA LEU A 44 7.71 9.78 -7.52
C LEU A 44 8.44 11.05 -7.08
N THR A 45 9.31 10.94 -6.08
CA THR A 45 10.16 12.06 -5.64
C THR A 45 11.20 12.46 -6.69
N ASP A 46 11.80 11.49 -7.39
CA ASP A 46 12.68 11.75 -8.54
C ASP A 46 11.93 12.46 -9.68
N GLY A 47 10.64 12.14 -9.85
CA GLY A 47 9.71 12.83 -10.75
C GLY A 47 9.29 14.24 -10.31
N GLY A 48 9.83 14.78 -9.21
CA GLY A 48 9.58 16.14 -8.72
C GLY A 48 8.40 16.29 -7.78
N MET A 49 7.80 15.18 -7.32
CA MET A 49 6.77 15.19 -6.28
C MET A 49 7.40 15.40 -4.90
N ASN A 50 6.73 16.11 -3.98
CA ASN A 50 7.23 16.19 -2.60
C ASN A 50 6.95 14.89 -1.84
N ASP A 51 7.70 14.64 -0.77
CA ASP A 51 7.66 13.38 0.01
C ASP A 51 6.26 13.00 0.48
N VAL A 52 5.46 13.97 0.94
CA VAL A 52 4.09 13.71 1.45
C VAL A 52 3.16 13.29 0.32
N GLN A 53 3.24 13.97 -0.82
CA GLN A 53 2.46 13.63 -2.01
C GLN A 53 2.90 12.27 -2.57
N ALA A 54 4.20 12.01 -2.60
CA ALA A 54 4.78 10.76 -3.09
C ALA A 54 4.35 9.57 -2.23
N ASP A 55 4.43 9.69 -0.89
CA ASP A 55 3.95 8.67 0.04
C ASP A 55 2.46 8.37 -0.18
N HIS A 56 1.63 9.41 -0.22
CA HIS A 56 0.19 9.24 -0.42
C HIS A 56 -0.12 8.57 -1.77
N ALA A 57 0.55 8.97 -2.85
CA ALA A 57 0.38 8.40 -4.18
C ALA A 57 0.88 6.95 -4.28
N ALA A 58 2.00 6.63 -3.63
CA ALA A 58 2.53 5.27 -3.55
C ALA A 58 1.54 4.32 -2.87
N TRP A 59 1.04 4.68 -1.69
CA TRP A 59 0.06 3.86 -0.95
C TRP A 59 -1.28 3.75 -1.69
N THR A 60 -1.74 4.81 -2.34
CA THR A 60 -2.94 4.77 -3.17
C THR A 60 -2.78 3.78 -4.33
N SER A 61 -1.63 3.80 -4.98
CA SER A 61 -1.31 2.91 -6.11
C SER A 61 -1.20 1.45 -5.67
N PHE A 62 -0.56 1.21 -4.52
CA PHE A 62 -0.45 -0.11 -3.90
C PHE A 62 -1.84 -0.71 -3.62
N ILE A 63 -2.71 0.03 -2.92
CA ILE A 63 -4.06 -0.43 -2.57
C ILE A 63 -4.88 -0.68 -3.84
N ARG A 64 -4.77 0.19 -4.85
CA ARG A 64 -5.43 -0.03 -6.14
C ARG A 64 -4.97 -1.35 -6.79
N GLY A 65 -3.66 -1.62 -6.79
CA GLY A 65 -3.12 -2.89 -7.27
C GLY A 65 -3.65 -4.10 -6.51
N MET A 66 -3.76 -4.01 -5.18
CA MET A 66 -4.35 -5.08 -4.36
C MET A 66 -5.81 -5.34 -4.74
N ILE A 67 -6.63 -4.29 -4.88
CA ILE A 67 -8.04 -4.42 -5.25
C ILE A 67 -8.17 -5.05 -6.63
N SER A 68 -7.40 -4.60 -7.62
CA SER A 68 -7.41 -5.18 -8.97
C SER A 68 -6.92 -6.63 -9.00
N SER A 69 -5.99 -7.02 -8.11
CA SER A 69 -5.61 -8.43 -7.96
C SER A 69 -6.70 -9.30 -7.31
N ASN A 70 -7.68 -8.66 -6.66
CA ASN A 70 -8.79 -9.31 -5.96
C ASN A 70 -10.10 -9.34 -6.77
N GLU A 71 -10.08 -8.90 -8.04
CA GLU A 71 -11.28 -8.76 -8.90
C GLU A 71 -11.99 -10.10 -9.23
N PHE A 72 -11.54 -11.24 -8.69
CA PHE A 72 -12.11 -12.56 -8.95
C PHE A 72 -13.00 -13.15 -7.84
N ILE A 73 -13.27 -12.44 -6.74
CA ILE A 73 -14.10 -13.01 -5.65
C ILE A 73 -15.62 -12.86 -5.88
N TYR A 74 -16.08 -12.05 -6.83
CA TYR A 74 -17.51 -11.91 -7.14
C TYR A 74 -17.79 -11.82 -8.65
N ILE A 75 -17.54 -12.92 -9.36
CA ILE A 75 -18.28 -13.21 -10.59
C ILE A 75 -19.05 -14.51 -10.31
N ASP A 76 -20.27 -14.37 -9.82
CA ASP A 76 -21.35 -15.34 -9.97
C ASP A 76 -22.39 -14.70 -10.90
#